data_AF-A0A5E7ZI31-F1
#
_entry.id   AF-A0A5E7ZI31-F1
#
_cell.length_a   1.000
_cell.length_b   1.000
_cell.length_c   1.000
_cell.angle_alpha   90.00
_cell.angle_beta   90.00
_cell.angle_gamma   90.00
#
_symmetry.space_group_name_H-M   'P 1'
#
loop_
_entity.id
_entity.type
_entity.pdbx_description
1 polymer ?
#
loop_
_entity_poly.entity_id
_entity_poly.type
_entity_poly.pdbx_seq_one_letter_code
_entity_poly.pdbx_strand_id
1 'polypeptide(L)'
;MISAWRGSFAVGIVAGIAISAMAVAIAAPTHKPLRPVEVTLHRFDRAGGSERQFADWIAFLHARHREAVQTLARERTYFEAMFTAPDEPRRLYWITVQGVGGSPVERSTLDLDRRHMAFMKAVLVKGSHRQLVTQNVLAPDFIVKAVRNEQRQER
;
A
#
# COMPACT_ATOMS: atom_id res chain seq x y z
N MET A 1 -5.35 23.66 -78.84
CA MET A 1 -4.38 23.09 -79.80
C MET A 1 -3.01 23.67 -79.52
N ILE A 2 -2.04 22.78 -79.27
CA ILE A 2 -0.58 22.91 -79.52
C ILE A 2 0.15 24.09 -78.88
N SER A 3 1.05 23.81 -77.93
CA SER A 3 2.49 24.03 -78.16
C SER A 3 3.31 23.60 -76.95
N ALA A 4 4.43 22.95 -77.24
CA ALA A 4 5.35 22.34 -76.32
C ALA A 4 6.60 23.21 -76.08
N TRP A 5 7.18 23.00 -74.90
CA TRP A 5 8.62 22.92 -74.61
C TRP A 5 9.49 24.18 -74.48
N ARG A 6 10.22 24.22 -73.35
CA ARG A 6 11.62 24.68 -73.14
C ARG A 6 11.91 24.44 -71.64
N GLY A 7 12.69 23.45 -71.24
CA GLY A 7 14.16 23.44 -71.24
C GLY A 7 14.56 23.04 -69.80
N SER A 8 15.14 21.86 -69.60
CA SER A 8 16.58 21.60 -69.45
C SER A 8 16.99 21.38 -67.99
N PHE A 9 17.33 20.11 -67.72
CA PHE A 9 18.38 19.59 -66.85
C PHE A 9 18.99 20.52 -65.77
N ALA A 10 18.89 20.09 -64.51
CA ALA A 10 20.08 19.71 -63.75
C ALA A 10 19.71 18.78 -62.59
N VAL A 11 20.37 17.62 -62.59
CA VAL A 11 20.36 16.60 -61.56
C VAL A 11 20.94 17.18 -60.27
N GLY A 12 20.19 17.08 -59.18
CA GLY A 12 20.70 17.21 -57.82
C GLY A 12 20.44 15.89 -57.10
N ILE A 13 21.45 15.02 -57.07
CA ILE A 13 21.46 13.83 -56.22
C ILE A 13 21.43 14.31 -54.78
N VAL A 14 20.32 14.09 -54.08
CA VAL A 14 20.36 13.83 -52.64
C VAL A 14 19.53 12.58 -52.41
N ALA A 15 20.23 11.51 -52.08
CA ALA A 15 19.68 10.30 -51.50
C ALA A 15 18.87 10.68 -50.25
N GLY A 16 17.56 10.84 -50.43
CA GLY A 16 16.60 10.88 -49.34
C GLY A 16 16.39 9.45 -48.86
N ILE A 17 17.20 9.04 -47.89
CA ILE A 17 16.97 7.85 -47.07
C ILE A 17 15.51 7.90 -46.61
N ALA A 18 14.72 6.91 -47.00
CA ALA A 18 13.45 6.64 -46.36
C ALA A 18 13.76 6.37 -44.89
N ILE A 19 13.58 7.36 -44.03
CA ILE A 19 13.54 7.15 -42.59
C ILE A 19 12.23 6.39 -42.37
N SER A 20 12.30 5.07 -42.46
CA SER A 20 11.32 4.18 -41.86
C SER A 20 11.23 4.60 -40.40
N ALA A 21 10.18 5.34 -40.04
CA ALA A 21 9.83 5.55 -38.66
C ALA A 21 9.46 4.18 -38.08
N MET A 22 10.48 3.43 -37.63
CA MET A 22 10.25 2.37 -36.66
C MET A 22 9.74 3.07 -35.42
N ALA A 23 8.41 3.09 -35.27
CA ALA A 23 7.79 3.32 -34.00
C ALA A 23 8.33 2.24 -33.05
N VAL A 24 9.37 2.58 -32.31
CA VAL A 24 9.74 1.82 -31.12
C VAL A 24 8.56 2.02 -30.18
N ALA A 25 7.65 1.05 -30.16
CA ALA A 25 6.68 0.94 -29.09
C ALA A 25 7.50 0.77 -27.82
N ILE A 26 7.73 1.88 -27.10
CA ILE A 26 8.16 1.82 -25.71
C ILE A 26 6.96 1.19 -25.01
N ALA A 27 7.00 -0.14 -24.86
CA ALA A 27 6.06 -0.83 -24.02
C ALA A 27 6.26 -0.23 -22.63
N ALA A 28 5.34 0.67 -22.23
CA ALA A 28 5.22 1.09 -20.85
C ALA A 28 5.26 -0.19 -20.02
N PRO A 29 6.11 -0.29 -18.98
CA PRO A 29 6.21 -1.50 -18.20
C PRO A 29 4.80 -1.85 -17.75
N THR A 30 4.28 -2.96 -18.26
CA THR A 30 2.98 -3.47 -17.87
C THR A 30 3.16 -4.01 -16.48
N HIS A 31 3.04 -3.12 -15.49
CA HIS A 31 2.90 -3.54 -14.11
C HIS A 31 1.59 -4.29 -14.03
N LYS A 32 1.70 -5.61 -14.20
CA LYS A 32 0.66 -6.53 -13.76
C LYS A 32 0.36 -6.13 -12.31
N PRO A 33 -0.88 -5.69 -12.00
CA PRO A 33 -1.19 -5.21 -10.67
C PRO A 33 -0.82 -6.31 -9.68
N LEU A 34 -0.31 -5.91 -8.51
CA LEU A 34 -0.21 -6.82 -7.38
C LEU A 34 -1.58 -7.49 -7.17
N ARG A 35 -1.62 -8.64 -6.49
CA ARG A 35 -2.89 -8.99 -5.83
C ARG A 35 -3.34 -7.73 -5.08
N PRO A 36 -4.61 -7.30 -5.19
CA PRO A 36 -5.02 -6.04 -4.58
C PRO A 36 -4.62 -6.07 -3.11
N VAL A 37 -3.68 -5.21 -2.74
CA VAL A 37 -3.44 -4.89 -1.34
C VAL A 37 -4.32 -3.71 -1.03
N GLU A 38 -5.00 -3.79 0.10
CA GLU A 38 -5.82 -2.68 0.58
C GLU A 38 -4.96 -1.82 1.50
N VAL A 39 -4.94 -0.52 1.25
CA VAL A 39 -4.36 0.45 2.19
C VAL A 39 -5.52 1.10 2.91
N THR A 40 -5.61 0.84 4.20
CA THR A 40 -6.77 1.24 5.00
C THR A 40 -6.33 2.06 6.19
N LEU A 41 -7.03 3.16 6.46
CA LEU A 41 -6.87 3.94 7.67
C LEU A 41 -8.10 3.79 8.54
N HIS A 42 -7.92 3.27 9.75
CA HIS A 42 -8.96 3.15 10.76
C HIS A 42 -8.80 4.23 11.81
N ARG A 43 -9.92 4.68 12.36
CA ARG A 43 -10.00 5.60 13.49
C ARG A 43 -10.84 4.97 14.59
N PHE A 44 -10.37 5.08 15.82
CA PHE A 44 -11.07 4.65 17.03
C PHE A 44 -11.02 5.76 18.08
N ASP A 45 -12.09 5.89 18.87
CA ASP A 45 -12.07 6.75 20.05
C ASP A 45 -11.65 5.90 21.26
N ARG A 46 -10.81 6.47 22.12
CA ARG A 46 -10.38 5.87 23.39
C ARG A 46 -11.26 6.40 24.53
N ALA A 47 -11.56 5.53 25.50
CA ALA A 47 -12.33 5.87 26.68
C ALA A 47 -11.58 6.93 27.53
N GLY A 48 -12.31 7.81 28.21
CA GLY A 48 -11.71 8.77 29.13
C GLY A 48 -11.02 8.05 30.31
N GLY A 49 -9.83 8.49 30.71
CA GLY A 49 -9.06 7.85 31.78
C GLY A 49 -8.24 6.63 31.33
N SER A 50 -8.28 6.26 30.04
CA SER A 50 -7.55 5.10 29.49
C SER A 50 -6.09 5.39 29.16
N GLU A 51 -5.59 6.60 29.43
CA GLU A 51 -4.28 7.08 28.99
C GLU A 51 -3.14 6.18 29.47
N ARG A 52 -3.14 5.84 30.77
CA ARG A 52 -2.14 4.95 31.35
C ARG A 52 -2.21 3.54 30.76
N GLN A 53 -3.42 2.98 30.67
CA GLN A 53 -3.60 1.63 30.13
C GLN A 53 -3.11 1.53 28.70
N PHE A 54 -3.37 2.55 27.87
CA PHE A 54 -2.86 2.60 26.51
C PHE A 54 -1.35 2.77 26.44
N ALA A 55 -0.76 3.60 27.29
CA ALA A 55 0.69 3.70 27.38
C ALA A 55 1.32 2.35 27.73
N ASP A 56 0.73 1.62 28.67
CA ASP A 56 1.17 0.27 29.07
C ASP A 56 1.07 -0.73 27.90
N TRP A 57 0.02 -0.62 27.07
CA TRP A 57 -0.12 -1.46 25.87
C TRP A 57 0.88 -1.15 24.77
N ILE A 58 1.11 0.12 24.47
CA ILE A 58 2.16 0.51 23.51
C ILE A 58 3.53 0.02 24.00
N ALA A 59 3.83 0.18 25.29
CA ALA A 59 5.04 -0.36 25.90
C ALA A 59 5.13 -1.89 25.79
N PHE A 60 4.01 -2.59 26.00
CA PHE A 60 3.92 -4.05 25.84
C PHE A 60 4.21 -4.50 24.39
N LEU A 61 3.63 -3.82 23.39
CA LEU A 61 3.90 -4.11 21.98
C LEU A 61 5.37 -3.82 21.60
N HIS A 62 5.94 -2.72 22.10
CA HIS A 62 7.36 -2.43 21.89
C HIS A 62 8.27 -3.49 22.53
N ALA A 63 7.98 -3.93 23.75
CA ALA A 63 8.74 -4.96 24.43
C ALA A 63 8.67 -6.33 23.73
N ARG A 64 7.55 -6.62 23.05
CA ARG A 64 7.31 -7.87 22.30
C ARG A 64 7.31 -7.66 20.79
N HIS A 65 8.04 -6.66 20.28
CA HIS A 65 7.93 -6.21 18.89
C HIS A 65 8.14 -7.33 17.87
N ARG A 66 9.13 -8.21 18.07
CA ARG A 66 9.37 -9.34 17.16
C ARG A 66 8.18 -10.30 17.09
N GLU A 67 7.54 -10.57 18.22
CA GLU A 67 6.36 -11.42 18.28
C GLU A 67 5.14 -10.74 17.65
N ALA A 68 4.99 -9.42 17.84
CA ALA A 68 3.97 -8.63 17.15
C ALA A 68 4.16 -8.68 15.63
N VAL A 69 5.38 -8.52 15.13
CA VAL A 69 5.66 -8.64 13.69
C VAL A 69 5.35 -10.05 13.15
N GLN A 70 5.53 -11.10 13.96
CA GLN A 70 5.21 -12.46 13.55
C GLN A 70 3.70 -12.70 13.34
N THR A 71 2.81 -11.93 13.98
CA THR A 71 1.35 -12.09 13.78
C THR A 71 0.93 -11.62 12.39
N LEU A 72 1.65 -10.66 11.82
CA LEU A 72 1.33 -10.02 10.55
C LEU A 72 1.29 -11.01 9.37
N ALA A 73 2.18 -12.00 9.37
CA ALA A 73 2.24 -13.02 8.31
C ALA A 73 0.93 -13.83 8.23
N ARG A 74 0.40 -14.26 9.38
CA ARG A 74 -0.89 -14.96 9.47
C ARG A 74 -2.04 -14.05 9.01
N GLU A 75 -1.97 -12.78 9.36
CA GLU A 75 -2.98 -11.76 9.04
C GLU A 75 -2.88 -11.25 7.60
N ARG A 76 -1.85 -11.68 6.84
CA ARG A 76 -1.49 -11.12 5.53
C ARG A 76 -1.36 -9.59 5.56
N THR A 77 -0.89 -9.06 6.68
CA THR A 77 -0.59 -7.64 6.87
C THR A 77 0.88 -7.42 6.51
N TYR A 78 1.16 -6.56 5.53
CA TYR A 78 2.54 -6.27 5.10
C TYR A 78 3.14 -5.08 5.83
N PHE A 79 2.27 -4.20 6.35
CA PHE A 79 2.65 -3.04 7.12
C PHE A 79 1.49 -2.62 7.99
N GLU A 80 1.79 -2.18 9.20
CA GLU A 80 0.85 -1.44 10.02
C GLU A 80 1.56 -0.40 10.86
N ALA A 81 0.84 0.67 11.19
CA ALA A 81 1.31 1.68 12.12
C ALA A 81 0.14 2.34 12.85
N MET A 82 0.41 2.79 14.07
CA MET A 82 -0.57 3.39 14.96
C MET A 82 -0.13 4.81 15.33
N PHE A 83 -1.08 5.74 15.35
CA PHE A 83 -0.84 7.16 15.58
C PHE A 83 -1.88 7.77 16.53
N THR A 84 -1.44 8.78 17.27
CA THR A 84 -2.31 9.68 18.02
C THR A 84 -1.87 11.10 17.71
N ALA A 85 -2.81 11.98 17.41
CA ALA A 85 -2.50 13.40 17.16
C ALA A 85 -2.44 14.17 18.49
N PRO A 86 -1.53 15.14 18.66
CA PRO A 86 -1.41 15.91 19.90
C PRO A 86 -2.69 16.66 20.31
N ASP A 87 -3.45 17.16 19.34
CA ASP A 87 -4.72 17.87 19.50
C ASP A 87 -5.92 16.93 19.63
N GLU A 88 -5.75 15.66 19.28
CA GLU A 88 -6.76 14.61 19.41
C GLU A 88 -6.25 13.43 20.24
N PRO A 89 -5.83 13.66 21.51
CA PRO A 89 -5.12 12.65 22.28
C PRO A 89 -5.95 11.39 22.50
N ARG A 90 -7.28 11.45 22.46
CA ARG A 90 -8.16 10.29 22.61
C ARG A 90 -8.49 9.58 21.30
N ARG A 91 -7.96 10.00 20.15
CA ARG A 91 -8.16 9.29 18.88
C ARG A 91 -6.95 8.43 18.54
N LEU A 92 -7.20 7.16 18.24
CA LEU A 92 -6.23 6.24 17.69
C LEU A 92 -6.49 6.13 16.19
N TYR A 93 -5.45 6.38 15.41
CA TYR A 93 -5.41 6.13 13.98
C TYR A 93 -4.54 4.91 13.73
N TRP A 94 -5.01 3.97 12.91
CA TRP A 94 -4.29 2.74 12.60
C TRP A 94 -4.33 2.51 11.10
N ILE A 95 -3.17 2.61 10.45
CA ILE A 95 -3.01 2.30 9.04
C ILE A 95 -2.59 0.84 8.88
N THR A 96 -3.16 0.16 7.90
CA THR A 96 -2.76 -1.20 7.49
C THR A 96 -2.55 -1.25 5.98
N VAL A 97 -1.61 -2.10 5.55
CA VAL A 97 -1.45 -2.54 4.16
C VAL A 97 -1.66 -4.04 4.17
N GLN A 98 -2.81 -4.51 3.71
CA GLN A 98 -3.24 -5.89 3.91
C GLN A 98 -3.55 -6.59 2.58
N GLY A 99 -3.14 -7.84 2.47
CA GLY A 99 -3.52 -8.74 1.38
C GLY A 99 -4.83 -9.47 1.65
N VAL A 100 -5.39 -10.09 0.62
CA VAL A 100 -6.65 -10.85 0.74
C VAL A 100 -6.45 -12.16 1.50
N GLY A 101 -7.38 -12.50 2.39
CA GLY A 101 -7.50 -13.84 2.97
C GLY A 101 -6.58 -14.12 4.16
N GLY A 102 -6.15 -13.10 4.89
CA GLY A 102 -5.50 -13.25 6.18
C GLY A 102 -6.45 -13.82 7.25
N SER A 103 -5.90 -14.48 8.27
CA SER A 103 -6.70 -14.93 9.41
C SER A 103 -6.76 -13.81 10.45
N PRO A 104 -7.97 -13.39 10.87
CA PRO A 104 -8.13 -12.26 11.78
C PRO A 104 -7.68 -12.62 13.21
N VAL A 105 -7.42 -11.59 14.02
CA VAL A 105 -6.88 -11.71 15.38
C VAL A 105 -7.74 -12.59 16.29
N GLU A 106 -9.06 -12.61 16.09
CA GLU A 106 -10.02 -13.41 16.86
C GLU A 106 -9.84 -14.92 16.69
N ARG A 107 -9.16 -15.35 15.62
CA ARG A 107 -8.84 -16.77 15.38
C ARG A 107 -7.44 -17.16 15.88
N SER A 108 -6.71 -16.23 16.50
CA SER A 108 -5.37 -16.49 17.00
C SER A 108 -5.37 -17.26 18.32
N THR A 109 -4.40 -18.17 18.45
CA THR A 109 -4.08 -18.86 19.71
C THR A 109 -2.90 -18.23 20.45
N LEU A 110 -2.29 -17.19 19.89
CA LEU A 110 -1.14 -16.50 20.50
C LEU A 110 -1.56 -15.68 21.72
N ASP A 111 -0.72 -15.70 22.76
CA ASP A 111 -0.95 -14.90 23.97
C ASP A 111 -0.99 -13.40 23.67
N LEU A 112 -0.11 -12.94 22.77
CA LEU A 112 -0.04 -11.55 22.35
C LEU A 112 -1.40 -11.06 21.79
N ASP A 113 -2.03 -11.86 20.93
CA ASP A 113 -3.31 -11.53 20.31
C ASP A 113 -4.48 -11.54 21.31
N ARG A 114 -4.48 -12.48 22.27
CA ARG A 114 -5.45 -12.46 23.38
C ARG A 114 -5.32 -11.20 24.23
N ARG A 115 -4.08 -10.78 24.54
CA ARG A 115 -3.82 -9.54 25.28
C ARG A 115 -4.20 -8.30 24.47
N HIS A 116 -3.93 -8.31 23.16
CA HIS A 116 -4.33 -7.25 22.24
C HIS A 116 -5.86 -7.06 22.26
N MET A 117 -6.64 -8.14 22.11
CA MET A 117 -8.11 -8.05 22.17
C MET A 117 -8.63 -7.57 23.53
N ALA A 118 -8.05 -8.07 24.63
CA ALA A 118 -8.43 -7.62 25.97
C ALA A 118 -8.17 -6.12 26.16
N PHE A 119 -7.04 -5.64 25.64
CA PHE A 119 -6.70 -4.23 25.63
C PHE A 119 -7.69 -3.40 24.81
N MET A 120 -7.96 -3.80 23.57
CA MET A 120 -8.89 -3.10 22.69
C MET A 120 -10.28 -2.97 23.33
N LYS A 121 -10.75 -4.04 23.98
CA LYS A 121 -12.02 -4.02 24.72
C LYS A 121 -12.02 -3.06 25.92
N ALA A 122 -10.89 -2.90 26.60
CA ALA A 122 -10.78 -2.05 27.78
C ALA A 122 -10.60 -0.56 27.45
N VAL A 123 -9.91 -0.26 26.35
CA VAL A 123 -9.51 1.12 26.01
C VAL A 123 -10.35 1.75 24.91
N LEU A 124 -10.85 0.98 23.94
CA LEU A 124 -11.61 1.57 22.84
C LEU A 124 -13.09 1.74 23.21
N VAL A 125 -13.66 2.87 22.80
CA VAL A 125 -15.10 3.11 22.90
C VAL A 125 -15.82 2.21 21.90
N LYS A 126 -16.71 1.35 22.40
CA LYS A 126 -17.49 0.43 21.56
C LYS A 126 -18.27 1.20 20.48
N GLY A 127 -18.17 0.75 19.23
CA GLY A 127 -18.85 1.37 18.09
C GLY A 127 -18.20 2.65 17.55
N SER A 128 -17.04 3.07 18.08
CA SER A 128 -16.31 4.24 17.59
C SER A 128 -15.51 4.01 16.31
N HIS A 129 -15.30 2.74 15.92
CA HIS A 129 -14.55 2.37 14.72
C HIS A 129 -15.11 3.06 13.48
N ARG A 130 -14.23 3.74 12.74
CA ARG A 130 -14.50 4.27 11.41
C ARG A 130 -13.36 3.88 10.49
N GLN A 131 -13.68 3.33 9.33
CA GLN A 131 -12.75 3.23 8.22
C GLN A 131 -12.84 4.53 7.41
N LEU A 132 -11.70 5.19 7.22
CA LEU A 132 -11.63 6.39 6.39
C LEU A 132 -11.56 6.00 4.91
N VAL A 133 -11.90 6.95 4.03
CA VAL A 133 -11.84 6.76 2.58
C VAL A 133 -10.41 7.00 2.10
N THR A 134 -9.77 5.97 1.56
CA THR A 134 -8.47 6.08 0.92
C THR A 134 -8.60 6.81 -0.41
N GLN A 135 -8.05 8.02 -0.50
CA GLN A 135 -8.15 8.87 -1.70
C GLN A 135 -7.04 8.57 -2.73
N ASN A 136 -5.83 8.25 -2.28
CA ASN A 136 -4.69 7.96 -3.13
C ASN A 136 -3.67 7.07 -2.40
N VAL A 137 -2.92 6.26 -3.15
CA VAL A 137 -1.80 5.46 -2.66
C VAL A 137 -0.64 5.59 -3.65
N LEU A 138 0.48 6.12 -3.17
CA LEU A 138 1.72 6.21 -3.94
C LEU A 138 2.73 5.24 -3.33
N ALA A 139 3.07 4.19 -4.06
CA ALA A 139 4.04 3.18 -3.61
C ALA A 139 5.16 3.04 -4.66
N PRO A 140 6.43 3.26 -4.30
CA PRO A 140 7.54 3.07 -5.22
C PRO A 140 7.75 1.57 -5.53
N ASP A 141 8.37 1.29 -6.67
CA ASP A 141 8.59 -0.06 -7.19
C ASP A 141 9.23 -1.04 -6.21
N PHE A 142 10.16 -0.59 -5.38
CA PHE A 142 10.84 -1.47 -4.44
C PHE A 142 9.91 -1.98 -3.34
N ILE A 143 8.94 -1.17 -2.90
CA ILE A 143 7.89 -1.58 -1.94
C ILE A 143 6.95 -2.57 -2.62
N VAL A 144 6.50 -2.24 -3.84
CA VAL A 144 5.64 -3.12 -4.66
C VAL A 144 6.30 -4.48 -4.86
N LYS A 145 7.60 -4.51 -5.17
CA LYS A 145 8.38 -5.75 -5.34
C LYS A 145 8.52 -6.52 -4.03
N ALA A 146 8.78 -5.85 -2.91
CA ALA A 146 8.89 -6.50 -1.60
C ALA A 146 7.58 -7.22 -1.22
N VAL A 147 6.44 -6.53 -1.30
CA VAL A 147 5.12 -7.11 -1.02
C VAL A 147 4.81 -8.27 -1.97
N ARG A 148 5.14 -8.14 -3.26
CA ARG A 148 4.95 -9.21 -4.25
C ARG A 148 5.76 -10.46 -3.91
N ASN A 149 6.98 -10.28 -3.43
CA ASN A 149 7.87 -11.39 -3.09
C ASN A 149 7.33 -12.14 -1.88
N GLU A 150 6.86 -11.42 -0.85
CA GLU A 150 6.20 -12.01 0.31
C GLU A 150 4.96 -12.82 -0.11
N GLN A 151 4.07 -12.23 -0.92
CA GLN A 151 2.87 -12.89 -1.47
C GLN A 151 3.15 -14.18 -2.25
N ARG A 152 4.37 -14.34 -2.80
CA ARG A 152 4.76 -15.56 -3.52
C ARG A 152 5.19 -16.67 -2.57
N GLN A 153 5.76 -16.33 -1.41
CA GLN A 153 6.16 -17.28 -0.38
C GLN A 153 4.94 -17.81 0.39
N GLU A 154 3.84 -17.06 0.44
CA GLU A 154 2.57 -17.47 1.03
C GLU A 154 1.77 -18.51 0.21
N ARG A 155 2.29 -18.97 -0.94
CA ARG A 155 1.66 -19.99 -1.79
C ARG A 155 2.12 -21.39 -1.40
#